data_AF-A0A4Y2K1D7-F1
#
_entry.id   AF-A0A4Y2K1D7-F1
#
_cell.length_a   1.000
_cell.length_b   1.000
_cell.length_c   1.000
_cell.angle_alpha   90.00
_cell.angle_beta   90.00
_cell.angle_gamma   90.00
#
_symmetry.space_group_name_H-M   'P 1'
#
loop_
_entity.id
_entity.type
_entity.pdbx_description
1 polymer ?
#
loop_
_entity_poly.entity_id
_entity_poly.type
_entity_poly.pdbx_seq_one_letter_code
_entity_poly.pdbx_strand_id
1 'polypeptide(L)'
;MIHLQNICFEIEKFCDVKLTSSEHVDTRPSRIARDNEDAAKLSQWLSEHNPFPKIDVIRSIDLGIVGGNEVNCHLSKEIGRDIISKMMGEKFENVKFKRKGKVVTLASINSFVKICNISIVVDPHILFHRLCIAKQSDNDLKAFFKFELSPFPILLFTGESMRKGTKSSLYTSFSPITDDVKPEGSQYVVVDGGHLLHKIVWRQQATFGAIADRYVQYLNNKYGQDIAVIFDGFPDDDKKSTKNCERLRRAAHFSPDVMFHEETVLQYTKEKLLANECNKKRFIELLKKALQKANICVQ
;
A
#
# COMPACT_ATOMS: atom_id res chain seq x y z
N MET A 1 -2.75 22.59 22.68
CA MET A 1 -2.45 21.22 23.18
C MET A 1 -1.27 21.36 24.14
N ILE A 2 -1.54 21.38 25.45
CA ILE A 2 -0.60 21.81 26.52
C ILE A 2 0.04 20.59 27.25
N HIS A 3 -0.27 19.36 26.82
CA HIS A 3 -0.02 18.16 27.63
C HIS A 3 1.45 17.78 27.81
N LEU A 4 2.33 18.02 26.83
CA LEU A 4 3.73 17.60 26.93
C LEU A 4 4.52 18.46 27.94
N GLN A 5 4.24 19.77 27.97
CA GLN A 5 4.92 20.71 28.87
C GLN A 5 4.44 20.59 30.32
N ASN A 6 3.17 20.24 30.54
CA ASN A 6 2.66 19.95 31.88
C ASN A 6 3.39 18.76 32.51
N ILE A 7 3.76 17.75 31.73
CA ILE A 7 4.51 16.59 32.25
C ILE A 7 5.92 17.01 32.68
N CYS A 8 6.64 17.78 31.84
CA CYS A 8 7.97 18.28 32.20
C CYS A 8 7.90 19.18 33.45
N PHE A 9 6.92 20.07 33.54
CA PHE A 9 6.72 20.94 34.71
C PHE A 9 6.41 20.16 35.99
N GLU A 10 5.55 19.14 35.91
CA GLU A 10 5.25 18.30 37.08
C GLU A 10 6.44 17.41 37.47
N ILE A 11 7.27 16.98 36.51
CA ILE A 11 8.53 16.26 36.79
C ILE A 11 9.56 17.19 37.45
N GLU A 12 9.73 18.42 36.94
CA GLU A 12 10.57 19.46 37.54
C GLU A 12 10.17 19.73 38.99
N LYS A 13 8.87 19.87 39.23
CA LYS A 13 8.29 20.05 40.57
C LYS A 13 8.49 18.83 41.47
N PHE A 14 8.39 17.62 40.91
CA PHE A 14 8.62 16.38 41.66
C PHE A 14 10.09 16.18 42.02
N CYS A 15 11.00 16.53 41.12
CA CYS A 15 12.45 16.40 41.31
C CYS A 15 13.10 17.59 42.02
N ASP A 16 12.35 18.67 42.29
CA ASP A 16 12.84 19.96 42.82
C ASP A 16 13.99 20.56 41.98
N VAL A 17 13.91 20.37 40.66
CA VAL A 17 14.88 20.91 39.69
C VAL A 17 14.14 21.90 38.80
N LYS A 18 14.61 23.15 38.76
CA LYS A 18 14.12 24.14 37.80
C LYS A 18 15.00 24.11 36.55
N LEU A 19 14.48 23.56 35.46
CA LEU A 19 15.08 23.78 34.15
C LEU A 19 14.78 25.22 33.74
N THR A 20 15.80 25.97 33.34
CA THR A 20 15.56 27.32 32.85
C THR A 20 14.95 27.22 31.46
N SER A 21 13.81 27.89 31.22
CA SER A 21 13.05 27.82 29.96
C SER A 21 13.84 28.18 28.70
N SER A 22 15.05 28.73 28.87
CA SER A 22 16.04 29.04 27.85
C SER A 22 16.87 27.86 27.32
N GLU A 23 16.93 26.74 28.03
CA GLU A 23 17.85 25.63 27.68
C GLU A 23 17.32 24.74 26.54
N HIS A 24 16.01 24.65 26.37
CA HIS A 24 15.40 23.86 25.30
C HIS A 24 14.75 24.76 24.24
N VAL A 25 15.00 24.50 22.96
CA VAL A 25 14.48 25.34 21.87
C VAL A 25 12.95 25.25 21.77
N ASP A 26 12.38 24.10 22.10
CA ASP A 26 10.94 23.85 22.00
C ASP A 26 10.12 24.39 23.19
N THR A 27 10.77 24.80 24.28
CA THR A 27 10.11 25.48 25.41
C THR A 27 9.99 26.99 25.19
N ARG A 28 10.48 27.51 24.07
CA ARG A 28 10.39 28.93 23.74
C ARG A 28 8.93 29.33 23.46
N PRO A 29 8.45 30.47 24.00
CA PRO A 29 7.07 30.93 23.81
C PRO A 29 6.62 31.00 22.35
N SER A 30 7.52 31.37 21.43
CA SER A 30 7.22 31.42 19.99
C SER A 30 6.97 30.06 19.36
N ARG A 31 7.71 29.02 19.76
CA ARG A 31 7.51 27.64 19.28
C ARG A 31 6.23 27.07 19.84
N ILE A 32 5.97 27.31 21.12
CA ILE A 32 4.71 26.93 21.80
C ILE A 32 3.50 27.56 21.12
N ALA A 33 3.56 28.86 20.83
CA ALA A 33 2.46 29.56 20.19
C ALA A 33 2.17 28.97 18.80
N ARG A 34 3.22 28.72 18.01
CA ARG A 34 3.09 28.13 16.68
C ARG A 34 2.59 26.69 16.70
N ASP A 35 3.11 25.85 17.59
CA ASP A 35 2.65 24.45 17.70
C ASP A 35 1.18 24.39 18.14
N ASN A 36 0.74 25.31 19.00
CA ASN A 36 -0.67 25.45 19.36
C ASN A 36 -1.52 25.93 18.19
N GLU A 37 -1.01 26.87 17.37
CA GLU A 37 -1.68 27.34 16.16
C GLU A 37 -1.81 26.21 15.12
N ASP A 38 -0.75 25.44 14.90
CA ASP A 38 -0.75 24.31 13.98
C ASP A 38 -1.67 23.18 14.46
N ALA A 39 -1.68 22.89 15.77
CA ALA A 39 -2.63 21.94 16.35
C ALA A 39 -4.09 22.42 16.20
N ALA A 40 -4.35 23.73 16.33
CA ALA A 40 -5.67 24.29 16.11
C ALA A 40 -6.10 24.17 14.64
N LYS A 41 -5.20 24.49 13.69
CA LYS A 41 -5.43 24.29 12.26
C LYS A 41 -5.73 22.84 11.91
N LEU A 42 -4.95 21.89 12.45
CA LEU A 42 -5.19 20.47 12.24
C LEU A 42 -6.54 20.02 12.81
N SER A 43 -6.88 20.48 14.01
CA SER A 43 -8.18 20.17 14.65
C SER A 43 -9.35 20.74 13.84
N GLN A 44 -9.22 21.97 13.34
CA GLN A 44 -10.23 22.58 12.47
C GLN A 44 -10.38 21.80 11.17
N TRP A 45 -9.27 21.48 10.51
CA TRP A 45 -9.28 20.71 9.27
C TRP A 45 -9.95 19.35 9.44
N LEU A 46 -9.63 18.61 10.52
CA LEU A 46 -10.24 17.31 10.82
C LEU A 46 -11.73 17.41 11.18
N SER A 47 -12.18 18.55 11.73
CA SER A 47 -13.59 18.78 12.03
C SER A 47 -14.40 19.01 10.76
N GLU A 48 -13.83 19.75 9.80
CA GLU A 48 -14.43 20.03 8.49
C GLU A 48 -14.35 18.81 7.54
N HIS A 49 -13.26 18.04 7.62
CA HIS A 49 -12.96 16.91 6.73
C HIS A 49 -12.84 15.61 7.51
N ASN A 50 -13.88 15.24 8.27
CA ASN A 50 -13.85 14.06 9.12
C ASN A 50 -13.59 12.78 8.29
N PRO A 51 -12.42 12.14 8.40
CA PRO A 51 -12.08 10.95 7.62
C PRO A 51 -12.73 9.68 8.19
N PHE A 52 -13.39 9.77 9.35
CA PHE A 52 -13.95 8.64 10.07
C PHE A 52 -15.45 8.48 9.76
N PRO A 53 -15.86 7.43 9.04
CA PRO A 53 -17.27 7.15 8.84
C PRO A 53 -17.93 6.79 10.18
N LYS A 54 -19.19 7.22 10.39
CA LYS A 54 -19.98 6.79 11.55
C LYS A 54 -20.40 5.34 11.35
N ILE A 55 -19.62 4.43 11.93
CA ILE A 55 -19.85 2.99 11.92
C ILE A 55 -20.06 2.50 13.35
N ASP A 56 -20.90 1.48 13.51
CA ASP A 56 -21.23 0.80 14.76
C ASP A 56 -20.16 -0.21 15.20
N VAL A 57 -19.23 -0.54 14.30
CA VAL A 57 -18.13 -1.49 14.54
C VAL A 57 -16.77 -0.80 14.59
N ILE A 58 -15.87 -1.28 15.46
CA ILE A 58 -14.49 -0.79 15.51
C ILE A 58 -13.74 -1.36 14.31
N ARG A 59 -13.16 -0.52 13.46
CA ARG A 59 -12.42 -0.95 12.26
C ARG A 59 -11.05 -0.29 12.15
N SER A 60 -10.03 -1.06 11.76
CA SER A 60 -8.75 -0.52 11.30
C SER A 60 -8.94 0.17 9.96
N ILE A 61 -8.57 1.45 9.87
CA ILE A 61 -8.68 2.23 8.62
C ILE A 61 -7.65 1.74 7.60
N ASP A 62 -6.47 1.38 8.09
CA ASP A 62 -5.35 0.92 7.28
C ASP A 62 -5.60 -0.48 6.71
N LEU A 63 -6.05 -1.41 7.56
CA LEU A 63 -6.20 -2.83 7.19
C LEU A 63 -7.62 -3.25 6.84
N GLY A 64 -8.63 -2.40 7.07
CA GLY A 64 -10.04 -2.72 6.89
C GLY A 64 -10.60 -3.76 7.88
N ILE A 65 -9.80 -4.24 8.83
CA ILE A 65 -10.16 -5.30 9.77
C ILE A 65 -11.16 -4.78 10.79
N VAL A 66 -12.24 -5.53 11.00
CA VAL A 66 -13.27 -5.25 12.01
C VAL A 66 -12.91 -5.98 13.31
N GLY A 67 -12.92 -5.24 14.41
CA GLY A 67 -12.71 -5.75 15.76
C GLY A 67 -13.89 -6.61 16.23
N GLY A 68 -13.60 -7.74 16.89
CA GLY A 68 -14.62 -8.53 17.58
C GLY A 68 -15.16 -7.83 18.84
N ASN A 69 -16.18 -8.42 19.46
CA ASN A 69 -16.87 -7.86 20.64
C ASN A 69 -15.95 -7.69 21.87
N GLU A 70 -14.83 -8.41 21.89
CA GLU A 70 -13.79 -8.35 22.91
C GLU A 70 -12.88 -7.12 22.81
N VAL A 71 -12.88 -6.41 21.67
CA VAL A 71 -12.01 -5.25 21.44
C VAL A 71 -12.60 -4.01 22.09
N ASN A 72 -11.85 -3.42 23.02
CA ASN A 72 -12.29 -2.26 23.81
C ASN A 72 -11.30 -1.08 23.77
N CYS A 73 -10.44 -1.02 22.74
CA CYS A 73 -9.41 0.03 22.63
C CYS A 73 -9.94 1.47 22.61
N HIS A 74 -11.17 1.66 22.14
CA HIS A 74 -11.87 2.95 22.16
C HIS A 74 -12.13 3.46 23.59
N LEU A 75 -12.22 2.57 24.59
CA LEU A 75 -12.43 2.90 26.01
C LEU A 75 -11.11 2.98 26.79
N SER A 76 -9.96 3.02 26.11
CA SER A 76 -8.64 2.99 26.74
C SER A 76 -8.44 4.04 27.83
N LYS A 77 -8.97 5.25 27.63
CA LYS A 77 -8.91 6.34 28.62
C LYS A 77 -9.72 6.04 29.88
N GLU A 78 -10.93 5.51 29.74
CA GLU A 78 -11.81 5.18 30.86
C GLU A 78 -11.24 4.02 31.67
N ILE A 79 -10.82 2.96 30.99
CA ILE A 79 -10.16 1.81 31.60
C ILE A 79 -8.86 2.25 32.30
N GLY A 80 -8.07 3.11 31.68
CA GLY A 80 -6.86 3.65 32.29
C GLY A 80 -7.14 4.45 33.57
N ARG A 81 -8.18 5.30 33.57
CA ARG A 81 -8.60 6.05 34.77
C ARG A 81 -9.07 5.14 35.89
N ASP A 82 -9.83 4.08 35.57
CA ASP A 82 -10.28 3.08 36.54
C ASP A 82 -9.12 2.25 37.12
N ILE A 83 -8.09 1.96 36.32
CA ILE A 83 -6.87 1.31 36.81
C ILE A 83 -6.11 2.25 37.76
N ILE A 84 -5.94 3.52 37.38
CA ILE A 84 -5.24 4.51 38.19
C ILE A 84 -5.96 4.75 39.52
N SER A 85 -7.29 4.85 39.52
CA SER A 85 -8.06 5.06 40.75
C SER A 85 -7.88 3.91 41.75
N LYS A 86 -7.72 2.67 41.26
CA LYS A 86 -7.41 1.49 42.08
C LYS A 86 -5.98 1.45 42.61
N MET A 87 -5.08 2.26 42.06
CA MET A 87 -3.69 2.39 42.53
C MET A 87 -3.52 3.54 43.52
N MET A 88 -4.43 4.52 43.54
CA MET A 88 -4.32 5.64 44.46
C MET A 88 -4.48 5.17 45.90
N GLY A 89 -3.45 5.39 46.73
CA GLY A 89 -3.43 5.01 48.14
C GLY A 89 -2.88 3.61 48.43
N GLU A 90 -2.58 2.81 47.40
CA GLU A 90 -1.91 1.51 47.53
C GLU A 90 -0.39 1.69 47.57
N LYS A 91 0.31 0.85 48.33
CA LYS A 91 1.77 0.76 48.23
C LYS A 91 2.15 0.05 46.93
N PHE A 92 3.24 0.47 46.30
CA PHE A 92 3.70 -0.08 45.02
C PHE A 92 3.85 -1.62 45.03
N GLU A 93 4.28 -2.20 46.15
CA GLU A 93 4.41 -3.64 46.36
C GLU A 93 3.09 -4.43 46.26
N ASN A 94 1.95 -3.78 46.57
CA ASN A 94 0.63 -4.40 46.59
C ASN A 94 -0.12 -4.25 45.25
N VAL A 95 0.37 -3.39 44.37
CA VAL A 95 -0.23 -3.14 43.06
C VAL A 95 -0.03 -4.37 42.16
N LYS A 96 -1.09 -5.17 41.98
CA LYS A 96 -1.09 -6.33 41.10
C LYS A 96 -1.83 -6.05 39.79
N PHE A 97 -1.12 -6.10 38.67
CA PHE A 97 -1.71 -5.95 37.34
C PHE A 97 -2.43 -7.25 36.91
N LYS A 98 -3.76 -7.21 36.85
CA LYS A 98 -4.55 -8.32 36.31
C LYS A 98 -4.67 -8.22 34.79
N ARG A 99 -4.31 -9.28 34.06
CA ARG A 99 -4.44 -9.34 32.59
C ARG A 99 -5.86 -9.12 32.08
N LYS A 100 -6.88 -9.50 32.87
CA LYS A 100 -8.30 -9.30 32.56
C LYS A 100 -8.74 -7.83 32.51
N GLY A 101 -8.04 -6.94 33.21
CA GLY A 101 -8.34 -5.51 33.20
C GLY A 101 -7.64 -4.72 32.09
N LYS A 102 -6.87 -5.40 31.22
CA LYS A 102 -6.12 -4.73 30.16
C LYS A 102 -7.04 -4.40 28.98
N VAL A 103 -6.77 -3.27 28.36
CA VAL A 103 -7.31 -2.91 27.05
C VAL A 103 -6.89 -3.92 25.99
N VAL A 104 -7.86 -4.41 25.23
CA VAL A 104 -7.72 -5.32 24.09
C VAL A 104 -7.72 -4.48 22.81
N THR A 105 -6.66 -4.61 22.01
CA THR A 105 -6.44 -3.83 20.78
C THR A 105 -6.76 -4.66 19.55
N LEU A 106 -6.94 -4.04 18.37
CA LEU A 106 -7.13 -4.81 17.13
C LEU A 106 -5.96 -5.76 16.82
N ALA A 107 -4.74 -5.43 17.28
CA ALA A 107 -3.56 -6.26 17.07
C ALA A 107 -3.70 -7.66 17.70
N SER A 108 -4.47 -7.81 18.78
CA SER A 108 -4.70 -9.12 19.41
C SER A 108 -5.51 -10.08 18.55
N ILE A 109 -6.21 -9.58 17.52
CA ILE A 109 -6.99 -10.39 16.59
C ILE A 109 -6.09 -11.05 15.54
N ASN A 110 -5.03 -10.38 15.11
CA ASN A 110 -4.16 -10.89 14.03
C ASN A 110 -3.02 -11.78 14.54
N SER A 111 -2.68 -11.69 15.82
CA SER A 111 -1.45 -12.27 16.37
C SER A 111 -1.72 -13.25 17.50
N PHE A 112 -2.82 -14.02 17.46
CA PHE A 112 -3.06 -15.05 18.47
C PHE A 112 -2.61 -16.43 17.99
N VAL A 113 -1.83 -17.12 18.82
CA VAL A 113 -1.54 -18.55 18.68
C VAL A 113 -2.43 -19.29 19.68
N LYS A 114 -3.21 -20.28 19.21
CA LYS A 114 -3.96 -21.17 20.10
C LYS A 114 -3.05 -22.31 20.55
N ILE A 115 -2.67 -22.31 21.81
CA ILE A 115 -1.96 -23.43 22.44
C ILE A 115 -2.89 -23.98 23.52
N CYS A 116 -3.27 -25.26 23.41
CA CYS A 116 -4.11 -25.96 24.40
C CYS A 116 -5.37 -25.17 24.82
N ASN A 117 -6.16 -24.67 23.85
CA ASN A 117 -7.36 -23.85 24.04
C ASN A 117 -7.16 -22.45 24.67
N ILE A 118 -5.93 -22.02 24.90
CA ILE A 118 -5.62 -20.65 25.34
C ILE A 118 -5.12 -19.86 24.12
N SER A 119 -5.86 -18.80 23.77
CA SER A 119 -5.41 -17.85 22.75
C SER A 119 -4.40 -16.89 23.37
N ILE A 120 -3.14 -16.98 22.97
CA ILE A 120 -2.07 -16.09 23.43
C ILE A 120 -1.72 -15.13 22.29
N VAL A 121 -1.80 -13.83 22.58
CA VAL A 121 -1.33 -12.78 21.66
C VAL A 121 0.19 -12.78 21.66
N VAL A 122 0.79 -13.16 20.53
CA VAL A 122 2.23 -13.24 20.31
C VAL A 122 2.62 -12.17 19.31
N ASP A 123 3.24 -11.11 19.79
CA ASP A 123 3.94 -10.16 18.93
C ASP A 123 5.24 -10.81 18.41
N PRO A 124 5.41 -10.97 17.09
CA PRO A 124 6.61 -11.57 16.50
C PRO A 124 7.91 -10.87 16.90
N HIS A 125 7.89 -9.54 17.07
CA HIS A 125 9.07 -8.79 17.51
C HIS A 125 9.41 -9.09 18.98
N ILE A 126 8.41 -9.14 19.85
CA ILE A 126 8.63 -9.52 21.26
C ILE A 126 9.13 -10.95 21.36
N LEU A 127 8.59 -11.87 20.56
CA LEU A 127 9.05 -13.25 20.51
C LEU A 127 10.50 -13.33 20.03
N PHE A 128 10.83 -12.62 18.94
CA PHE A 128 12.20 -12.56 18.41
C PHE A 128 13.18 -12.02 19.46
N HIS A 129 12.87 -10.90 20.12
CA HIS A 129 13.72 -10.36 21.19
C HIS A 129 13.89 -11.35 22.35
N ARG A 130 12.82 -12.06 22.74
CA ARG A 130 12.91 -13.10 23.78
C ARG A 130 13.78 -14.27 23.36
N LEU A 131 13.69 -14.71 22.10
CA LEU A 131 14.54 -15.76 21.55
C LEU A 131 16.01 -15.32 21.52
N CYS A 132 16.28 -14.06 21.16
CA CYS A 132 17.62 -13.49 21.20
C CYS A 132 18.21 -13.46 22.63
N ILE A 133 17.39 -13.15 23.64
CA ILE A 133 17.82 -13.13 25.05
C ILE A 133 17.96 -14.55 25.61
N ALA A 134 17.07 -15.47 25.24
CA ALA A 134 17.06 -16.85 25.75
C ALA A 134 18.14 -17.74 25.13
N LYS A 135 18.75 -17.31 24.03
CA LYS A 135 19.83 -18.00 23.35
C LYS A 135 21.05 -18.14 24.27
N GLN A 136 21.50 -19.36 24.52
CA GLN A 136 22.76 -19.63 25.23
C GLN A 136 23.92 -19.88 24.27
N SER A 137 23.63 -20.36 23.05
CA SER A 137 24.63 -20.64 22.01
C SER A 137 24.11 -20.39 20.60
N ASP A 138 25.00 -20.25 19.62
CA ASP A 138 24.65 -20.10 18.18
C ASP A 138 23.85 -21.29 17.62
N ASN A 139 24.06 -22.48 18.17
CA ASN A 139 23.31 -23.68 17.79
C ASN A 139 21.85 -23.61 18.24
N ASP A 140 21.55 -22.99 19.39
CA ASP A 140 20.17 -22.80 19.86
C ASP A 140 19.39 -21.88 18.93
N LEU A 141 20.05 -20.86 18.39
CA LEU A 141 19.44 -19.96 17.43
C LEU A 141 19.03 -20.71 16.15
N LYS A 142 19.89 -21.61 15.67
CA LYS A 142 19.58 -22.48 14.51
C LYS A 142 18.41 -23.40 14.79
N ALA A 143 18.25 -23.89 16.02
CA ALA A 143 17.10 -24.68 16.43
C ALA A 143 15.81 -23.84 16.55
N PHE A 144 15.90 -22.61 17.09
CA PHE A 144 14.78 -21.68 17.21
C PHE A 144 14.20 -21.27 15.86
N PHE A 145 15.04 -21.13 14.83
CA PHE A 145 14.63 -20.80 13.45
C PHE A 145 14.48 -22.03 12.54
N LYS A 146 14.37 -23.25 13.10
CA LYS A 146 14.09 -24.45 12.31
C LYS A 146 12.75 -24.35 11.57
N PHE A 147 11.80 -23.61 12.14
CA PHE A 147 10.51 -23.31 11.54
C PHE A 147 10.39 -21.80 11.32
N GLU A 148 9.72 -21.41 10.24
CA GLU A 148 9.52 -20.01 9.92
C GLU A 148 8.61 -19.36 10.98
N LEU A 149 9.09 -18.30 11.65
CA LEU A 149 8.33 -17.58 12.68
C LEU A 149 7.26 -16.65 12.09
N SER A 150 7.22 -16.53 10.77
CA SER A 150 6.23 -15.73 10.06
C SER A 150 5.05 -16.61 9.65
N PRO A 151 3.81 -16.11 9.77
CA PRO A 151 2.63 -16.82 9.28
C PRO A 151 2.62 -16.98 7.74
N PHE A 152 3.55 -16.33 7.03
CA PHE A 152 3.73 -16.42 5.59
C PHE A 152 5.22 -16.36 5.18
N PRO A 153 5.61 -16.95 4.03
CA PRO A 153 7.01 -16.95 3.58
C PRO A 153 7.54 -15.54 3.29
N ILE A 154 8.47 -15.01 4.10
CA ILE A 154 8.99 -13.63 3.95
C ILE A 154 9.78 -13.46 2.63
N LEU A 155 10.28 -14.58 2.08
CA LEU A 155 10.92 -14.63 0.77
C LEU A 155 9.95 -14.27 -0.37
N LEU A 156 8.67 -14.61 -0.21
CA LEU A 156 7.63 -14.38 -1.21
C LEU A 156 6.78 -13.15 -0.87
N PHE A 157 6.68 -12.75 0.39
CA PHE A 157 5.79 -11.68 0.85
C PHE A 157 6.54 -10.59 1.61
N THR A 158 6.19 -9.35 1.31
CA THR A 158 6.33 -8.21 2.22
C THR A 158 5.18 -8.26 3.23
N GLY A 159 5.32 -7.66 4.41
CA GLY A 159 4.31 -7.72 5.49
C GLY A 159 2.88 -7.32 5.07
N GLU A 160 2.73 -6.66 3.93
CA GLU A 160 1.45 -6.20 3.37
C GLU A 160 1.04 -6.92 2.07
N SER A 161 1.98 -7.44 1.26
CA SER A 161 1.68 -8.08 -0.04
C SER A 161 2.81 -8.94 -0.62
N MET A 162 2.54 -9.78 -1.62
CA MET A 162 3.57 -10.57 -2.32
C MET A 162 4.67 -9.68 -2.91
N ARG A 163 5.95 -10.01 -2.71
CA ARG A 163 7.10 -9.27 -3.27
C ARG A 163 6.96 -9.11 -4.77
N LYS A 164 7.38 -7.95 -5.29
CA LYS A 164 7.37 -7.66 -6.71
C LYS A 164 8.37 -8.57 -7.43
N GLY A 165 7.90 -9.27 -8.47
CA GLY A 165 8.79 -10.06 -9.32
C GLY A 165 9.73 -9.18 -10.12
N THR A 166 11.01 -9.52 -10.15
CA THR A 166 12.06 -8.87 -10.96
C THR A 166 12.18 -9.52 -12.34
N LYS A 167 11.05 -9.82 -13.01
CA LYS A 167 11.06 -10.50 -14.31
C LYS A 167 11.89 -9.74 -15.37
N SER A 168 11.92 -8.42 -15.30
CA SER A 168 12.73 -7.60 -16.21
C SER A 168 14.25 -7.77 -16.01
N SER A 169 14.72 -8.11 -14.81
CA SER A 169 16.16 -8.35 -14.59
C SER A 169 16.63 -9.67 -15.17
N LEU A 170 15.71 -10.62 -15.43
CA LEU A 170 16.05 -11.82 -16.19
C LEU A 170 16.33 -11.49 -17.66
N TYR A 171 15.75 -10.41 -18.20
CA TYR A 171 15.97 -10.05 -19.60
C TYR A 171 17.45 -9.74 -19.89
N THR A 172 18.15 -9.10 -18.95
CA THR A 172 19.60 -8.85 -19.03
C THR A 172 20.45 -10.11 -19.04
N SER A 173 19.91 -11.26 -18.62
CA SER A 173 20.61 -12.55 -18.66
C SER A 173 20.51 -13.25 -20.02
N PHE A 174 19.62 -12.80 -20.92
CA PHE A 174 19.48 -13.38 -22.25
C PHE A 174 20.38 -12.63 -23.25
N SER A 175 21.13 -13.39 -24.05
CA SER A 175 21.84 -12.83 -25.20
C SER A 175 20.84 -12.57 -26.34
N PRO A 176 20.82 -11.37 -26.94
CA PRO A 176 19.97 -11.10 -28.09
C PRO A 176 20.42 -11.98 -29.27
N ILE A 177 19.47 -12.67 -29.88
CA ILE A 177 19.70 -13.35 -31.16
C ILE A 177 19.66 -12.28 -32.25
N THR A 178 20.76 -12.13 -32.98
CA THR A 178 20.91 -11.17 -34.09
C THR A 178 20.49 -11.75 -35.44
N ASP A 179 20.31 -13.06 -35.51
CA ASP A 179 19.92 -13.71 -36.74
C ASP A 179 18.43 -13.46 -36.99
N ASP A 180 18.13 -12.79 -38.10
CA ASP A 180 16.78 -12.70 -38.64
C ASP A 180 16.34 -14.13 -39.00
N VAL A 181 15.65 -14.79 -38.07
CA VAL A 181 14.90 -16.01 -38.36
C VAL A 181 13.78 -15.58 -39.29
N LYS A 182 14.02 -15.63 -40.60
CA LYS A 182 12.99 -15.50 -41.63
C LYS A 182 12.38 -16.89 -41.81
N PRO A 183 11.24 -17.21 -41.18
CA PRO A 183 10.53 -18.44 -41.50
C PRO A 183 10.11 -18.37 -42.98
N GLU A 184 10.38 -19.46 -43.71
CA GLU A 184 9.94 -19.63 -45.10
C GLU A 184 8.41 -19.77 -45.14
N GLY A 185 7.71 -18.84 -45.81
CA GLY A 185 6.26 -18.86 -46.01
C GLY A 185 5.55 -17.53 -45.78
N SER A 186 4.23 -17.52 -45.93
CA SER A 186 3.36 -16.39 -45.57
C SER A 186 3.38 -16.19 -44.05
N GLN A 187 3.92 -15.07 -43.59
CA GLN A 187 4.08 -14.77 -42.17
C GLN A 187 2.83 -14.07 -41.63
N TYR A 188 2.06 -14.76 -40.81
CA TYR A 188 1.03 -14.12 -39.98
C TYR A 188 1.68 -13.58 -38.72
N VAL A 189 1.75 -12.25 -38.59
CA VAL A 189 2.40 -11.57 -37.48
C VAL A 189 1.41 -11.34 -36.35
N VAL A 190 1.67 -11.96 -35.19
CA VAL A 190 0.92 -11.69 -33.96
C VAL A 190 1.66 -10.68 -33.11
N VAL A 191 1.02 -9.54 -32.84
CA VAL A 191 1.56 -8.45 -32.04
C VAL A 191 0.84 -8.41 -30.69
N ASP A 192 1.61 -8.47 -29.61
CA ASP A 192 1.12 -8.17 -28.27
C ASP A 192 0.67 -6.70 -28.18
N GLY A 193 -0.62 -6.48 -27.96
CA GLY A 193 -1.24 -5.18 -27.81
C GLY A 193 -0.74 -4.41 -26.58
N GLY A 194 -0.38 -5.13 -25.51
CA GLY A 194 0.25 -4.55 -24.33
C GLY A 194 1.60 -3.92 -24.66
N HIS A 195 2.46 -4.64 -25.40
CA HIS A 195 3.72 -4.10 -25.92
C HIS A 195 3.48 -2.93 -26.88
N LEU A 196 2.55 -3.09 -27.82
CA LEU A 196 2.24 -2.09 -28.84
C LEU A 196 1.91 -0.74 -28.21
N LEU A 197 1.04 -0.71 -27.18
CA LEU A 197 0.65 0.51 -26.47
C LEU A 197 1.88 1.33 -26.04
N HIS A 198 2.95 0.69 -25.58
CA HIS A 198 4.15 1.39 -25.11
C HIS A 198 5.13 1.77 -26.23
N LYS A 199 5.01 1.18 -27.42
CA LYS A 199 5.96 1.37 -28.52
C LYS A 199 5.88 2.75 -29.20
N ILE A 200 4.69 3.30 -29.34
CA ILE A 200 4.47 4.57 -30.07
C ILE A 200 4.56 5.77 -29.13
N VAL A 201 5.35 6.78 -29.49
CA VAL A 201 5.46 8.03 -28.75
C VAL A 201 4.27 8.94 -29.07
N TRP A 202 3.57 9.41 -28.04
CA TRP A 202 2.44 10.33 -28.20
C TRP A 202 2.96 11.77 -28.26
N ARG A 203 2.62 12.51 -29.31
CA ARG A 203 2.98 13.94 -29.40
C ARG A 203 1.98 14.75 -28.56
N GLN A 204 2.48 15.79 -27.89
CA GLN A 204 1.63 16.75 -27.19
C GLN A 204 0.70 17.45 -28.20
N GLN A 205 -0.54 17.74 -27.77
CA GLN A 205 -1.58 18.37 -28.58
C GLN A 205 -2.09 17.55 -29.80
N ALA A 206 -1.74 16.27 -29.91
CA ALA A 206 -2.37 15.39 -30.89
C ALA A 206 -3.77 14.96 -30.42
N THR A 207 -4.68 14.74 -31.37
CA THR A 207 -5.99 14.14 -31.07
C THR A 207 -5.86 12.63 -30.88
N PHE A 208 -6.80 12.01 -30.15
CA PHE A 208 -6.79 10.55 -29.97
C PHE A 208 -6.90 9.78 -31.29
N GLY A 209 -7.65 10.31 -32.27
CA GLY A 209 -7.73 9.75 -33.62
C GLY A 209 -6.37 9.76 -34.33
N ALA A 210 -5.69 10.91 -34.34
CA ALA A 210 -4.35 11.03 -34.94
C ALA A 210 -3.30 10.15 -34.22
N ILE A 211 -3.47 9.92 -32.92
CA ILE A 211 -2.66 8.96 -32.17
C ILE A 211 -2.95 7.54 -32.65
N ALA A 212 -4.21 7.13 -32.75
CA ALA A 212 -4.59 5.80 -33.24
C ALA A 212 -4.10 5.54 -34.68
N ASP A 213 -4.19 6.54 -35.56
CA ASP A 213 -3.68 6.45 -36.93
C ASP A 213 -2.17 6.16 -36.97
N ARG A 214 -1.39 6.68 -36.02
CA ARG A 214 0.03 6.34 -35.92
C ARG A 214 0.28 4.90 -35.56
N TYR A 215 -0.58 4.28 -34.75
CA TYR A 215 -0.47 2.86 -34.45
C TYR A 215 -0.73 2.03 -35.71
N VAL A 216 -1.77 2.37 -36.48
CA VAL A 216 -2.08 1.74 -37.77
C VAL A 216 -0.90 1.88 -38.73
N GLN A 217 -0.38 3.09 -38.90
CA GLN A 217 0.77 3.37 -39.78
C GLN A 217 2.02 2.58 -39.36
N TYR A 218 2.31 2.51 -38.06
CA TYR A 218 3.44 1.75 -37.56
C TYR A 218 3.31 0.26 -37.87
N LEU A 219 2.13 -0.32 -37.68
CA LEU A 219 1.88 -1.73 -37.94
C LEU A 219 2.04 -2.05 -39.43
N ASN A 220 1.39 -1.27 -40.29
CA ASN A 220 1.47 -1.45 -41.75
C ASN A 220 2.90 -1.31 -42.27
N ASN A 221 3.62 -0.27 -41.82
CA ASN A 221 4.99 -0.01 -42.29
C ASN A 221 5.99 -1.07 -41.83
N LYS A 222 5.76 -1.69 -40.66
CA LYS A 222 6.72 -2.62 -40.06
C LYS A 222 6.43 -4.08 -40.40
N TYR A 223 5.16 -4.46 -40.51
CA TYR A 223 4.76 -5.87 -40.57
C TYR A 223 3.92 -6.24 -41.81
N GLY A 224 3.42 -5.28 -42.60
CA GLY A 224 2.68 -5.57 -43.84
C GLY A 224 1.18 -5.82 -43.65
N GLN A 225 0.60 -6.77 -44.41
CA GLN A 225 -0.85 -6.97 -44.49
C GLN A 225 -1.42 -8.08 -43.60
N ASP A 226 -0.60 -9.04 -43.15
CA ASP A 226 -1.05 -10.21 -42.38
C ASP A 226 -0.77 -10.05 -40.89
N ILE A 227 -1.47 -9.12 -40.24
CA ILE A 227 -1.23 -8.73 -38.83
C ILE A 227 -2.46 -9.01 -37.96
N ALA A 228 -2.23 -9.65 -36.81
CA ALA A 228 -3.15 -9.68 -35.69
C ALA A 228 -2.58 -8.94 -34.48
N VAL A 229 -3.38 -8.04 -33.89
CA VAL A 229 -3.06 -7.42 -32.61
C VAL A 229 -3.93 -8.06 -31.53
N ILE A 230 -3.29 -8.63 -30.50
CA ILE A 230 -4.00 -9.28 -29.39
C ILE A 230 -3.90 -8.39 -28.16
N PHE A 231 -5.02 -7.90 -27.65
CA PHE A 231 -5.09 -7.22 -26.37
C PHE A 231 -5.51 -8.20 -25.28
N ASP A 232 -4.70 -8.33 -24.23
CA ASP A 232 -5.05 -9.13 -23.05
C ASP A 232 -6.40 -8.68 -22.47
N GLY A 233 -7.41 -9.54 -22.58
CA GLY A 233 -8.68 -9.42 -21.89
C GLY A 233 -8.59 -10.12 -20.53
N PHE A 234 -8.62 -9.36 -19.44
CA PHE A 234 -8.79 -9.95 -18.12
C PHE A 234 -10.26 -9.89 -17.74
N PRO A 235 -10.89 -11.02 -17.36
CA PRO A 235 -12.24 -10.98 -16.80
C PRO A 235 -12.22 -10.12 -15.55
N ASP A 236 -13.21 -9.21 -15.42
CA ASP A 236 -13.31 -8.27 -14.29
C ASP A 236 -13.44 -9.00 -12.93
N ASP A 237 -13.79 -10.28 -12.95
CA ASP A 237 -14.06 -11.11 -11.77
C ASP A 237 -12.86 -11.90 -11.22
N ASP A 238 -11.68 -11.83 -11.85
CA ASP A 238 -10.54 -12.65 -11.43
C ASP A 238 -9.79 -12.05 -10.21
N LYS A 239 -10.53 -11.73 -9.13
CA LYS A 239 -9.99 -11.22 -7.85
C LYS A 239 -8.90 -12.13 -7.24
N LYS A 240 -8.76 -13.37 -7.74
CA LYS A 240 -7.81 -14.38 -7.26
C LYS A 240 -6.52 -14.46 -8.09
N SER A 241 -6.41 -13.73 -9.21
CA SER A 241 -5.19 -13.75 -10.03
C SER A 241 -4.04 -13.01 -9.35
N THR A 242 -2.85 -13.62 -9.37
CA THR A 242 -1.59 -12.96 -8.95
C THR A 242 -1.28 -11.71 -9.78
N LYS A 243 -1.83 -11.59 -11.00
CA LYS A 243 -1.69 -10.39 -11.85
C LYS A 243 -2.47 -9.19 -11.31
N ASN A 244 -3.55 -9.39 -10.56
CA ASN A 244 -4.38 -8.29 -10.05
C ASN A 244 -3.71 -7.51 -8.92
N CYS A 245 -2.92 -8.15 -8.06
CA CYS A 245 -2.17 -7.45 -7.01
C CYS A 245 -1.17 -6.41 -7.60
N GLU A 246 -0.48 -6.78 -8.68
CA GLU A 246 0.43 -5.86 -9.36
C GLU A 246 -0.33 -4.76 -10.13
N ARG A 247 -1.53 -5.04 -10.66
CA ARG A 247 -2.41 -4.02 -11.27
C ARG A 247 -2.87 -3.00 -10.24
N LEU A 248 -3.37 -3.44 -9.07
CA LEU A 248 -3.78 -2.55 -7.98
C LEU A 248 -2.63 -1.65 -7.50
N ARG A 249 -1.41 -2.20 -7.42
CA ARG A 249 -0.20 -1.42 -7.12
C ARG A 249 0.06 -0.30 -8.13
N ARG A 250 -0.10 -0.56 -9.42
CA ARG A 250 0.06 0.49 -10.46
C ARG A 250 -1.09 1.50 -10.47
N ALA A 251 -2.28 1.03 -10.11
CA ALA A 251 -3.47 1.85 -10.09
C ALA A 251 -3.39 2.98 -9.04
N ALA A 252 -2.65 2.80 -7.94
CA ALA A 252 -2.51 3.81 -6.86
C ALA A 252 -2.06 5.22 -7.32
N HIS A 253 -1.47 5.35 -8.52
CA HIS A 253 -1.15 6.64 -9.16
C HIS A 253 -2.23 7.04 -10.20
N PHE A 254 -3.49 7.12 -9.78
CA PHE A 254 -4.61 7.39 -10.68
C PHE A 254 -4.53 8.78 -11.34
N SER A 255 -4.77 8.83 -12.65
CA SER A 255 -5.32 10.00 -13.31
C SER A 255 -6.85 10.02 -13.17
N PRO A 256 -7.51 11.19 -13.24
CA PRO A 256 -8.97 11.26 -13.32
C PRO A 256 -9.52 10.42 -14.47
N ASP A 257 -10.77 9.95 -14.36
CA ASP A 257 -11.46 9.35 -15.51
C ASP A 257 -11.66 10.43 -16.58
N VAL A 258 -11.25 10.13 -17.81
CA VAL A 258 -11.29 11.06 -18.95
C VAL A 258 -12.25 10.48 -19.98
N MET A 259 -13.32 11.23 -20.26
CA MET A 259 -14.18 10.97 -21.42
C MET A 259 -13.53 11.64 -22.63
N PHE A 260 -13.18 10.85 -23.65
CA PHE A 260 -12.58 11.36 -24.88
C PHE A 260 -13.11 10.64 -26.12
N HIS A 261 -13.09 11.36 -27.24
CA HIS A 261 -13.44 10.89 -28.57
C HIS A 261 -12.25 11.10 -29.52
N GLU A 262 -12.39 10.68 -30.78
CA GLU A 262 -11.32 10.77 -31.79
C GLU A 262 -10.79 12.21 -31.98
N GLU A 263 -11.66 13.21 -31.86
CA GLU A 263 -11.30 14.63 -32.02
C GLU A 263 -10.74 15.28 -30.74
N THR A 264 -10.85 14.60 -29.59
CA THR A 264 -10.38 15.16 -28.31
C THR A 264 -8.86 15.26 -28.30
N VAL A 265 -8.34 16.42 -27.91
CA VAL A 265 -6.90 16.69 -27.81
C VAL A 265 -6.33 16.08 -26.54
N LEU A 266 -5.18 15.41 -26.66
CA LEU A 266 -4.46 14.83 -25.54
C LEU A 266 -3.97 15.92 -24.56
N GLN A 267 -4.57 15.96 -23.37
CA GLN A 267 -4.17 16.87 -22.28
C GLN A 267 -3.22 16.23 -21.26
N TYR A 268 -3.15 14.90 -21.22
CA TYR A 268 -2.38 14.15 -20.23
C TYR A 268 -1.18 13.46 -20.88
N THR A 269 -0.14 13.22 -20.09
CA THR A 269 0.96 12.33 -20.51
C THR A 269 0.42 10.91 -20.70
N LYS A 270 0.96 10.20 -21.70
CA LYS A 270 0.62 8.80 -22.01
C LYS A 270 0.63 7.89 -20.77
N GLU A 271 1.65 8.02 -19.93
CA GLU A 271 1.85 7.20 -18.73
C GLU A 271 0.70 7.40 -17.73
N LYS A 272 0.33 8.65 -17.47
CA LYS A 272 -0.80 9.00 -16.59
C LYS A 272 -2.12 8.49 -17.14
N LEU A 273 -2.36 8.61 -18.45
CA LEU A 273 -3.62 8.16 -19.04
C LEU A 273 -3.75 6.63 -19.03
N LEU A 274 -2.68 5.91 -19.37
CA LEU A 274 -2.67 4.44 -19.39
C LEU A 274 -2.59 3.80 -17.99
N ALA A 275 -2.21 4.56 -16.95
CA ALA A 275 -2.23 4.10 -15.56
C ALA A 275 -3.67 3.92 -15.02
N ASN A 276 -4.64 4.67 -15.54
CA ASN A 276 -6.04 4.49 -15.21
C ASN A 276 -6.66 3.40 -16.11
N GLU A 277 -7.16 2.33 -15.50
CA GLU A 277 -7.70 1.17 -16.21
C GLU A 277 -8.94 1.51 -17.07
N CYS A 278 -9.81 2.43 -16.63
CA CYS A 278 -10.97 2.88 -17.40
C CYS A 278 -10.53 3.64 -18.65
N ASN A 279 -9.61 4.59 -18.49
CA ASN A 279 -9.03 5.35 -19.60
C ASN A 279 -8.30 4.44 -20.59
N LYS A 280 -7.52 3.49 -20.08
CA LYS A 280 -6.80 2.49 -20.89
C LYS A 280 -7.78 1.62 -21.68
N LYS A 281 -8.84 1.09 -21.05
CA LYS A 281 -9.89 0.31 -21.74
C LYS A 281 -10.53 1.14 -22.85
N ARG A 282 -10.92 2.39 -22.57
CA ARG A 282 -11.51 3.30 -23.59
C ARG A 282 -10.55 3.56 -24.76
N PHE A 283 -9.27 3.78 -24.47
CA PHE A 283 -8.27 3.99 -25.53
C PHE A 283 -8.07 2.72 -26.37
N ILE A 284 -8.02 1.54 -25.73
CA ILE A 284 -7.94 0.26 -26.44
C ILE A 284 -9.14 0.10 -27.37
N GLU A 285 -10.36 0.36 -26.91
CA GLU A 285 -11.57 0.28 -27.75
C GLU A 285 -11.52 1.23 -28.95
N LEU A 286 -11.06 2.47 -28.75
CA LEU A 286 -10.85 3.42 -29.85
C LEU A 286 -9.81 2.87 -30.85
N LEU A 287 -8.71 2.32 -30.35
CA LEU A 287 -7.65 1.74 -31.17
C LEU A 287 -8.13 0.48 -31.92
N LYS A 288 -8.94 -0.39 -31.29
CA LYS A 288 -9.53 -1.57 -31.95
C LYS A 288 -10.35 -1.15 -33.16
N LYS A 289 -11.18 -0.12 -33.03
CA LYS A 289 -11.98 0.44 -34.14
C LYS A 289 -11.11 0.98 -35.27
N ALA A 290 -10.06 1.72 -34.94
CA ALA A 290 -9.14 2.27 -35.94
C ALA A 290 -8.38 1.15 -36.71
N LEU A 291 -7.93 0.12 -36.00
CA LEU A 291 -7.26 -1.04 -36.60
C LEU A 291 -8.21 -1.85 -37.50
N GLN A 292 -9.44 -2.11 -37.05
CA GLN A 292 -10.45 -2.80 -37.84
C GLN A 292 -10.81 -2.03 -39.12
N LYS A 293 -10.92 -0.69 -39.04
CA LYS A 293 -11.13 0.17 -40.21
C LYS A 293 -9.98 0.08 -41.23
N ALA A 294 -8.78 -0.25 -40.78
CA ALA A 294 -7.60 -0.47 -41.61
C ALA A 294 -7.40 -1.93 -42.05
N ASN A 295 -8.41 -2.79 -41.87
CA ASN A 295 -8.37 -4.24 -42.15
C ASN A 295 -7.30 -5.02 -41.36
N ILE A 296 -6.89 -4.52 -40.19
CA ILE A 296 -5.99 -5.25 -39.28
C ILE A 296 -6.85 -6.11 -38.34
N CYS A 297 -6.50 -7.39 -38.19
CA CYS A 297 -7.18 -8.29 -37.27
C CYS A 297 -6.90 -7.89 -35.82
N VAL A 298 -7.93 -7.84 -34.98
CA VAL A 298 -7.80 -7.47 -33.56
C VAL A 298 -8.63 -8.42 -32.70
N GLN A 299 -8.02 -8.92 -31.61
CA GLN A 299 -8.66 -9.76 -30.60
C GLN A 299 -8.57 -9.08 -29.23
#